data_AF-A0A9X2CCJ6-F1
#
_entry.id   AF-A0A9X2CCJ6-F1
#
_cell.length_a   1.000
_cell.length_b   1.000
_cell.length_c   1.000
_cell.angle_alpha   90.00
_cell.angle_beta   90.00
_cell.angle_gamma   90.00
#
_symmetry.space_group_name_H-M   'P 1'
#
loop_
_entity.id
_entity.type
_entity.pdbx_description
1 polymer ?
#
loop_
_entity_poly.entity_id
_entity_poly.type
_entity_poly.pdbx_seq_one_letter_code
_entity_poly.pdbx_strand_id
1 'polypeptide(L)'
;MKSVHKTRGLPELTKYFNVQPIKIQIMADIFEWQKVAVSRKSVKFEPTSIQQFVDEYILLDKWCAEELYPKSSLYSYLLNHGIEPIENPKEGKSKLHIFKRSPLLIEAIRQFEVDWFKSKSPSQLKQILQITQPPVLSNSSRLAFELRCSPGKVL
;
A
#
# COMPACT_ATOMS: atom_id res chain seq x y z
N MET A 1 -24.03 25.26 -1.91
CA MET A 1 -22.65 25.14 -2.41
C MET A 1 -22.52 23.80 -3.13
N LYS A 2 -22.25 23.77 -4.43
CA LYS A 2 -22.07 22.51 -5.18
C LYS A 2 -20.70 21.92 -4.83
N SER A 3 -20.69 20.89 -4.01
CA SER A 3 -19.51 20.05 -3.79
C SER A 3 -19.17 19.39 -5.13
N VAL A 4 -18.11 19.86 -5.80
CA VAL A 4 -17.58 19.20 -6.99
C VAL A 4 -16.84 17.96 -6.49
N HIS A 5 -17.58 16.87 -6.28
CA HIS A 5 -16.98 15.57 -6.02
C HIS A 5 -16.21 15.16 -7.29
N LYS A 6 -14.90 15.44 -7.28
CA LYS A 6 -14.01 15.15 -8.41
C LYS A 6 -13.88 13.63 -8.53
N THR A 7 -14.70 13.03 -9.39
CA THR A 7 -14.65 11.59 -9.75
C THR A 7 -13.23 11.18 -10.12
N ARG A 8 -12.80 9.98 -9.73
CA ARG A 8 -11.43 9.51 -10.03
C ARG A 8 -11.40 8.53 -11.20
N GLY A 9 -10.54 8.81 -12.18
CA GLY A 9 -10.35 7.96 -13.35
C GLY A 9 -9.36 6.82 -13.10
N LEU A 10 -9.40 5.78 -13.94
CA LEU A 10 -8.45 4.66 -13.89
C LEU A 10 -6.96 5.09 -13.85
N PRO A 11 -6.48 6.04 -14.66
CA PRO A 11 -5.08 6.46 -14.60
C PRO A 11 -4.69 7.09 -13.26
N GLU A 12 -5.58 7.89 -12.67
CA GLU A 12 -5.36 8.53 -11.37
C GLU A 12 -5.30 7.49 -10.24
N LEU A 13 -6.20 6.51 -10.26
CA LEU A 13 -6.23 5.43 -9.28
C LEU A 13 -5.04 4.48 -9.41
N THR A 14 -4.62 4.18 -10.64
CA THR A 14 -3.41 3.38 -10.94
C THR A 14 -2.19 4.03 -10.31
N LYS A 15 -2.01 5.34 -10.51
CA LYS A 15 -0.92 6.11 -9.90
C LYS A 15 -1.03 6.16 -8.38
N TYR A 16 -2.23 6.41 -7.84
CA TYR A 16 -2.46 6.55 -6.41
C TYR A 16 -2.25 5.25 -5.62
N PHE A 17 -2.69 4.11 -6.16
CA PHE A 17 -2.55 2.80 -5.52
C PHE A 17 -1.27 2.05 -5.93
N ASN A 18 -0.49 2.61 -6.86
CA ASN A 18 0.72 2.01 -7.41
C ASN A 18 0.50 0.58 -7.94
N VAL A 19 -0.59 0.37 -8.70
CA VAL A 19 -0.96 -0.93 -9.27
C VAL A 19 -1.42 -0.81 -10.70
N GLN A 20 -1.37 -1.91 -11.46
CA GLN A 20 -1.87 -1.96 -12.82
C GLN A 20 -3.39 -1.72 -12.90
N PRO A 21 -3.89 -1.16 -14.03
CA PRO A 21 -5.33 -0.85 -14.18
C PRO A 21 -6.26 -2.05 -13.96
N ILE A 22 -5.83 -3.27 -14.30
CA ILE A 22 -6.62 -4.49 -14.08
C ILE A 22 -6.87 -4.75 -12.58
N LYS A 23 -5.88 -4.46 -11.71
CA LYS A 23 -6.05 -4.59 -10.25
C LYS A 23 -7.08 -3.59 -9.74
N ILE A 24 -7.09 -2.36 -10.25
CA ILE A 24 -8.11 -1.35 -9.91
C ILE A 24 -9.51 -1.84 -10.28
N GLN A 25 -9.68 -2.47 -11.45
CA GLN A 25 -10.97 -3.02 -11.86
C GLN A 25 -11.41 -4.18 -10.96
N ILE A 26 -10.49 -5.09 -10.64
CA ILE A 26 -10.79 -6.21 -9.73
C ILE A 26 -11.15 -5.68 -8.33
N MET A 27 -10.40 -4.71 -7.80
CA MET A 27 -10.73 -4.03 -6.54
C MET A 27 -12.11 -3.40 -6.59
N ALA A 28 -12.39 -2.60 -7.62
CA ALA A 28 -13.68 -1.96 -7.79
C ALA A 28 -14.84 -2.94 -7.84
N ASP A 29 -14.64 -4.13 -8.42
CA ASP A 29 -15.67 -5.16 -8.46
C ASP A 29 -15.81 -5.90 -7.12
N ILE A 30 -14.71 -6.17 -6.39
CA ILE A 30 -14.75 -6.86 -5.07
C ILE A 30 -15.40 -5.97 -4.01
N PHE A 31 -15.07 -4.68 -4.02
CA PHE A 31 -15.54 -3.70 -3.04
C PHE A 31 -16.72 -2.88 -3.55
N GLU A 32 -17.35 -3.32 -4.65
CA GLU A 32 -18.57 -2.73 -5.23
C GLU A 32 -18.50 -1.21 -5.42
N TRP A 33 -17.36 -0.69 -5.88
CA TRP A 33 -17.17 0.73 -6.08
C TRP A 33 -18.17 1.30 -7.08
N GLN A 34 -18.85 2.38 -6.70
CA GLN A 34 -19.85 3.01 -7.54
C GLN A 34 -19.20 3.61 -8.80
N LYS A 35 -19.66 3.14 -9.96
CA LYS A 35 -19.21 3.60 -11.28
C LYS A 35 -20.09 4.80 -11.70
N VAL A 36 -19.47 5.96 -11.95
CA VAL A 36 -20.17 7.22 -12.26
C VAL A 36 -20.22 7.49 -13.76
N ALA A 37 -19.20 7.05 -14.49
CA ALA A 37 -19.16 7.11 -15.94
C ALA A 37 -18.51 5.84 -16.47
N VAL A 38 -19.22 5.14 -17.36
CA VAL A 38 -18.73 3.97 -18.07
C VAL A 38 -18.88 4.25 -19.57
N SER A 39 -17.77 4.58 -20.23
CA SER A 39 -17.68 4.53 -21.68
C SER A 39 -16.78 3.37 -22.09
N ARG A 40 -16.81 2.99 -23.37
CA ARG A 40 -15.87 2.00 -23.93
C ARG A 40 -14.39 2.34 -23.67
N LYS A 41 -14.07 3.62 -23.40
CA LYS A 41 -12.70 4.13 -23.25
C LYS A 41 -12.37 4.67 -21.85
N SER A 42 -13.35 4.82 -20.96
CA SER A 42 -13.13 5.45 -19.67
C SER A 42 -14.10 4.92 -18.60
N VAL A 43 -13.53 4.53 -17.47
CA VAL A 43 -14.27 4.21 -16.25
C VAL A 43 -13.86 5.22 -15.18
N LYS A 44 -14.87 5.81 -14.54
CA LYS A 44 -14.70 6.71 -13.39
C LYS A 44 -15.48 6.17 -12.20
N PHE A 45 -14.90 6.33 -11.02
CA PHE A 45 -15.47 5.87 -9.76
C PHE A 45 -15.82 7.04 -8.85
N GLU A 46 -16.87 6.85 -8.05
CA GLU A 46 -17.29 7.82 -7.04
C GLU A 46 -16.20 7.95 -5.97
N PRO A 47 -15.78 9.18 -5.61
CA PRO A 47 -14.71 9.37 -4.63
C PRO A 47 -15.01 8.79 -3.24
N THR A 48 -16.28 8.73 -2.84
CA THR A 48 -16.69 8.20 -1.53
C THR A 48 -16.38 6.71 -1.40
N SER A 49 -16.65 5.90 -2.43
CA SER A 49 -16.29 4.47 -2.44
C SER A 49 -14.77 4.26 -2.33
N ILE A 50 -13.99 5.12 -2.99
CA ILE A 50 -12.52 5.07 -2.90
C ILE A 50 -12.05 5.45 -1.50
N GLN A 51 -12.64 6.49 -0.92
CA GLN A 51 -12.29 6.95 0.41
C GLN A 51 -12.62 5.89 1.46
N GLN A 52 -13.82 5.32 1.41
CA GLN A 52 -14.22 4.22 2.26
C GLN A 52 -13.24 3.04 2.18
N PHE A 53 -12.82 2.67 0.95
CA PHE A 53 -11.80 1.64 0.79
C PHE A 53 -10.47 2.00 1.47
N VAL A 54 -10.01 3.24 1.32
CA VAL A 54 -8.74 3.70 1.93
C VAL A 54 -8.82 3.72 3.46
N ASP A 55 -9.99 4.03 4.01
CA ASP A 55 -10.24 4.13 5.46
C ASP A 55 -10.40 2.76 6.12
N GLU A 56 -10.93 1.78 5.38
CA GLU A 56 -11.20 0.44 5.91
C GLU A 56 -10.14 -0.60 5.54
N TYR A 57 -9.33 -0.39 4.50
CA TYR A 57 -8.42 -1.40 3.98
C TYR A 57 -6.99 -0.87 3.75
N ILE A 58 -6.03 -1.80 3.77
CA ILE A 58 -4.65 -1.58 3.38
C ILE A 58 -4.37 -2.46 2.15
N LEU A 59 -3.98 -1.81 1.06
CA LEU A 59 -3.39 -2.49 -0.10
C LEU A 59 -1.87 -2.47 0.04
N LEU A 60 -1.23 -3.64 0.14
CA LEU A 60 0.22 -3.71 0.34
C LEU A 60 1.02 -3.13 -0.82
N ASP A 61 0.54 -3.24 -2.06
CA ASP A 61 1.19 -2.64 -3.24
C ASP A 61 1.35 -1.11 -3.08
N LYS A 62 0.32 -0.45 -2.52
CA LYS A 62 0.38 0.97 -2.20
C LYS A 62 1.25 1.23 -0.96
N TRP A 63 1.03 0.45 0.10
CA TRP A 63 1.75 0.63 1.37
C TRP A 63 3.26 0.57 1.17
N CYS A 64 3.75 -0.47 0.49
CA CYS A 64 5.18 -0.71 0.32
C CYS A 64 5.81 0.13 -0.80
N ALA A 65 5.04 0.98 -1.49
CA ALA A 65 5.58 1.83 -2.56
C ALA A 65 6.54 2.90 -2.04
N GLU A 66 6.38 3.29 -0.78
CA GLU A 66 7.12 4.35 -0.10
C GLU A 66 8.05 3.79 1.00
N GLU A 67 8.25 2.47 1.02
CA GLU A 67 8.99 1.75 2.05
C GLU A 67 10.30 1.17 1.50
N LEU A 68 11.27 0.93 2.38
CA LEU A 68 12.54 0.31 2.00
C LEU A 68 12.50 -1.22 1.98
N TYR A 69 11.49 -1.81 2.60
CA TYR A 69 11.33 -3.25 2.65
C TYR A 69 10.46 -3.76 1.49
N PRO A 70 10.72 -4.97 0.99
CA PRO A 70 9.92 -5.53 -0.08
C PRO A 70 8.56 -6.01 0.42
N LYS A 71 7.52 -5.81 -0.40
CA LYS A 71 6.15 -6.28 -0.15
C LYS A 71 6.08 -7.77 0.23
N SER A 72 6.86 -8.61 -0.43
CA SER A 72 6.86 -10.06 -0.19
C SER A 72 7.28 -10.43 1.24
N SER A 73 8.23 -9.68 1.83
CA SER A 73 8.64 -9.88 3.22
C SER A 73 7.52 -9.52 4.18
N LEU A 74 6.89 -8.35 3.99
CA LEU A 74 5.75 -7.95 4.83
C LEU A 74 4.59 -8.93 4.70
N TYR A 75 4.24 -9.32 3.47
CA TYR A 75 3.14 -10.27 3.22
C TYR A 75 3.37 -11.61 3.92
N SER A 76 4.58 -12.19 3.80
CA SER A 76 4.92 -13.46 4.45
C SER A 76 4.90 -13.34 5.98
N TYR A 77 5.37 -12.21 6.52
CA TYR A 77 5.31 -11.94 7.95
C TYR A 77 3.87 -11.90 8.46
N LEU A 78 2.96 -11.21 7.77
CA LEU A 78 1.55 -11.12 8.14
C LEU A 78 0.88 -12.50 8.16
N LEU A 79 1.11 -13.32 7.14
CA LEU A 79 0.58 -14.69 7.10
C LEU A 79 1.09 -15.56 8.25
N ASN A 80 2.38 -15.45 8.58
CA ASN A 80 2.97 -16.18 9.71
C ASN A 80 2.39 -15.76 11.08
N HIS A 81 1.75 -14.58 11.16
CA HIS A 81 1.04 -14.09 12.33
C HIS A 81 -0.48 -14.33 12.25
N GLY A 82 -0.95 -15.14 11.31
CA GLY A 82 -2.36 -15.46 11.13
C GLY A 82 -3.20 -14.29 10.60
N ILE A 83 -2.56 -13.28 10.02
CA ILE A 83 -3.25 -12.14 9.42
C ILE A 83 -3.40 -12.41 7.94
N GLU A 84 -4.62 -12.70 7.51
CA GLU A 84 -4.93 -13.12 6.14
C GLU A 84 -5.46 -11.95 5.29
N PRO A 85 -5.14 -11.91 3.99
CA PRO A 85 -5.73 -10.94 3.08
C PRO A 85 -7.20 -11.24 2.85
N ILE A 86 -7.94 -10.23 2.40
CA ILE A 86 -9.29 -10.39 1.86
C ILE A 86 -9.24 -11.36 0.67
N GLU A 87 -10.11 -12.37 0.72
CA GLU A 87 -10.26 -13.34 -0.35
C GLU A 87 -10.59 -12.65 -1.67
N ASN A 88 -9.88 -13.04 -2.72
CA ASN A 88 -10.15 -12.56 -4.07
C ASN A 88 -10.78 -13.69 -4.89
N PRO A 89 -12.10 -13.66 -5.15
CA PRO A 89 -12.75 -14.69 -5.97
C PRO A 89 -12.24 -14.70 -7.43
N LYS A 90 -11.48 -13.68 -7.84
CA LYS A 90 -10.84 -13.53 -9.15
C LYS A 90 -9.32 -13.73 -9.08
N GLU A 91 -8.79 -14.47 -8.11
CA GLU A 91 -7.34 -14.64 -7.89
C GLU A 91 -6.60 -15.14 -9.15
N GLY A 92 -7.24 -15.97 -9.98
CA GLY A 92 -6.70 -16.43 -11.27
C GLY A 92 -6.43 -15.33 -12.30
N LYS A 93 -6.97 -14.11 -12.13
CA LYS A 93 -6.70 -12.96 -13.00
C LYS A 93 -5.60 -12.04 -12.45
N SER A 94 -5.56 -11.82 -11.15
CA SER A 94 -4.54 -10.99 -10.50
C SER A 94 -4.54 -11.19 -8.98
N LYS A 95 -3.35 -11.30 -8.37
CA LYS A 95 -3.21 -11.36 -6.92
C LYS A 95 -3.35 -9.98 -6.29
N LEU A 96 -4.25 -9.88 -5.31
CA LEU A 96 -4.49 -8.70 -4.50
C LEU A 96 -4.08 -9.01 -3.06
N HIS A 97 -3.14 -8.25 -2.52
CA HIS A 97 -2.75 -8.35 -1.11
C HIS A 97 -3.41 -7.19 -0.36
N ILE A 98 -4.71 -7.32 -0.14
CA ILE A 98 -5.54 -6.33 0.53
C ILE A 98 -5.92 -6.88 1.89
N PHE A 99 -5.76 -6.10 2.93
CA PHE A 99 -6.08 -6.48 4.31
C PHE A 99 -7.09 -5.51 4.89
N LYS A 100 -8.03 -6.01 5.69
CA LYS A 100 -8.91 -5.13 6.47
C LYS A 100 -8.11 -4.46 7.58
N ARG A 101 -8.23 -3.14 7.70
CA ARG A 101 -7.61 -2.38 8.78
C ARG A 101 -8.14 -2.87 10.12
N SER A 102 -7.21 -3.17 11.00
CA SER A 102 -7.48 -3.52 12.39
C SER A 102 -6.28 -3.09 13.23
N PRO A 103 -6.46 -2.86 14.55
CA PRO A 103 -5.34 -2.57 15.44
C PRO A 103 -4.25 -3.64 15.39
N LEU A 104 -4.65 -4.92 15.27
CA LEU A 104 -3.74 -6.06 15.13
C LEU A 104 -2.88 -5.95 13.86
N LEU A 105 -3.48 -5.63 12.71
CA LEU A 105 -2.75 -5.45 11.46
C LEU A 105 -1.73 -4.32 11.57
N ILE A 106 -2.13 -3.17 12.11
CA ILE A 106 -1.25 -2.01 12.24
C ILE A 106 -0.08 -2.33 13.18
N GLU A 107 -0.33 -2.99 14.29
CA GLU A 107 0.72 -3.36 15.24
C GLU A 107 1.68 -4.41 14.63
N ALA A 108 1.16 -5.39 13.89
CA ALA A 108 2.00 -6.37 13.20
C ALA A 108 2.89 -5.72 12.13
N ILE A 109 2.37 -4.76 11.35
CA ILE A 109 3.18 -3.99 10.39
C ILE A 109 4.27 -3.21 11.14
N ARG A 110 3.91 -2.50 12.22
CA ARG A 110 4.86 -1.70 13.00
C ARG A 110 5.99 -2.57 13.57
N GLN A 111 5.64 -3.73 14.11
CA GLN A 111 6.61 -4.67 14.66
C GLN A 111 7.52 -5.23 13.56
N PHE A 112 6.94 -5.61 12.41
CA PHE A 112 7.71 -6.02 11.23
C PHE A 112 8.72 -4.95 10.80
N GLU A 113 8.31 -3.68 10.72
CA GLU A 113 9.18 -2.59 10.32
C GLU A 113 10.39 -2.47 11.25
N VAL A 114 10.14 -2.44 12.56
CA VAL A 114 11.18 -2.37 13.58
C VAL A 114 12.17 -3.53 13.43
N ASP A 115 11.67 -4.75 13.29
CA ASP A 115 12.52 -5.95 13.20
C ASP A 115 13.29 -6.00 11.88
N TRP A 116 12.64 -5.64 10.77
CA TRP A 116 13.26 -5.62 9.47
C TRP A 116 14.41 -4.61 9.42
N PHE A 117 14.21 -3.37 9.88
CA PHE A 117 15.28 -2.36 9.92
C PHE A 117 16.42 -2.75 10.85
N LYS A 118 16.13 -3.35 12.02
CA LYS A 118 17.16 -3.88 12.94
C LYS A 118 17.99 -4.99 12.30
N SER A 119 17.35 -5.85 11.50
CA SER A 119 18.01 -6.97 10.82
C SER A 119 19.00 -6.54 9.72
N LYS A 120 18.94 -5.29 9.25
CA LYS A 120 19.84 -4.78 8.22
C LYS A 120 21.02 -4.01 8.82
N SER A 121 22.20 -4.21 8.24
CA SER A 121 23.33 -3.34 8.52
C SER A 121 23.14 -1.96 7.86
N PRO A 122 23.79 -0.91 8.37
CA PRO A 122 23.75 0.41 7.73
C PRO A 122 24.21 0.41 6.27
N SER A 123 25.22 -0.41 5.91
CA SER A 123 25.69 -0.52 4.52
C SER A 123 24.65 -1.15 3.61
N GLN A 124 23.96 -2.20 4.08
CA GLN A 124 22.86 -2.83 3.34
C GLN A 124 21.69 -1.87 3.14
N LEU A 125 21.30 -1.11 4.18
CA LEU A 125 20.21 -0.14 4.06
C LEU A 125 20.54 0.95 3.02
N LYS A 126 21.77 1.47 3.02
CA LYS A 126 22.22 2.44 2.01
C LYS A 126 22.14 1.87 0.60
N GLN A 127 22.59 0.62 0.41
CA GLN A 127 22.49 -0.06 -0.88
C GLN A 127 21.03 -0.27 -1.31
N ILE A 128 20.16 -0.69 -0.39
CA ILE A 128 18.73 -0.88 -0.66
C ILE A 128 18.08 0.43 -1.08
N LEU A 129 18.38 1.54 -0.41
CA LEU A 129 17.88 2.87 -0.78
C LEU A 129 18.31 3.26 -2.20
N GLN A 130 19.56 3.01 -2.57
CA GLN A 130 20.10 3.30 -3.91
C GLN A 130 19.47 2.44 -5.01
N ILE A 131 19.09 1.20 -4.71
CA ILE A 131 18.46 0.28 -5.66
C ILE A 131 16.96 0.58 -5.79
N THR A 132 16.28 0.73 -4.66
CA THR A 132 14.81 0.84 -4.61
C THR A 132 14.34 2.19 -5.10
N GLN A 133 15.08 3.26 -4.80
CA GLN A 133 14.79 4.65 -5.18
C GLN A 133 13.30 5.00 -5.07
N PRO A 134 12.68 4.80 -3.89
CA PRO A 134 11.26 5.13 -3.73
C PRO A 134 11.07 6.63 -4.01
N PRO A 135 9.97 7.03 -4.67
CA PRO A 135 9.76 8.42 -5.08
C PRO A 135 9.68 9.36 -3.87
N VAL A 136 9.10 8.89 -2.78
CA VAL A 136 9.07 9.51 -1.46
C VAL A 136 9.16 8.39 -0.43
N LEU A 137 10.02 8.53 0.57
CA LEU A 137 10.01 7.64 1.73
C LEU A 137 8.91 8.07 2.70
N SER A 138 8.16 7.10 3.22
CA SER A 138 7.26 7.36 4.34
C SER A 138 8.04 7.93 5.53
N ASN A 139 7.36 8.71 6.38
CA ASN A 139 8.02 9.29 7.56
C ASN A 139 8.57 8.21 8.50
N SER A 140 7.85 7.09 8.67
CA SER A 140 8.32 5.96 9.49
C SER A 140 9.58 5.34 8.90
N SER A 141 9.59 5.01 7.61
CA SER A 141 10.77 4.43 6.93
C SER A 141 11.97 5.39 6.97
N ARG A 142 11.73 6.68 6.74
CA ARG A 142 12.78 7.70 6.78
C ARG A 142 13.41 7.80 8.17
N LEU A 143 12.60 7.93 9.22
CA LEU A 143 13.10 8.02 10.60
C LEU A 143 13.84 6.76 11.01
N ALA A 144 13.31 5.57 10.69
CA ALA A 144 13.96 4.30 10.98
C ALA A 144 15.32 4.17 10.26
N PHE A 145 15.38 4.57 8.99
CA PHE A 145 16.62 4.62 8.23
C PHE A 145 17.64 5.59 8.83
N GLU A 146 17.22 6.83 9.15
CA GLU A 146 18.09 7.87 9.72
C GLU A 146 18.66 7.42 11.07
N LEU A 147 17.82 6.92 11.97
CA LEU A 147 18.22 6.37 13.28
C LEU A 147 19.24 5.25 13.13
N ARG A 148 19.05 4.36 12.15
CA ARG A 148 19.94 3.21 11.95
C ARG A 148 21.26 3.58 11.28
N CYS A 149 21.24 4.50 10.33
CA CYS A 149 22.40 4.91 9.55
C CYS A 149 23.22 6.03 10.20
N SER A 150 22.65 6.78 11.15
CA SER A 150 23.32 7.86 11.89
C SER A 150 23.01 7.80 13.40
N PRO A 151 23.40 6.72 14.10
CA PRO A 151 23.18 6.60 15.54
C PRO A 151 24.03 7.66 16.27
N GLY A 152 23.43 8.79 16.66
CA GLY A 152 24.12 9.88 17.35
C GLY A 152 23.64 11.29 17.03
N LYS A 153 22.82 11.50 15.99
CA LYS A 153 22.10 12.77 15.79
C LYS A 153 20.72 12.67 16.45
N VAL A 154 20.68 12.81 17.77
CA VAL A 154 19.43 13.10 18.47
C VAL A 154 19.15 14.59 18.27
N LEU A 155 17.96 14.91 17.75
CA LEU A 155 17.42 16.28 17.71
C LEU A 155 17.21 16.81 19.13
#